data_AF-J9BS73-F1
#
_entry.id   AF-J9BS73-F1
#
_cell.length_a   1.000
_cell.length_b   1.000
_cell.length_c   1.000
_cell.angle_alpha   90.00
_cell.angle_beta   90.00
_cell.angle_gamma   90.00
#
_symmetry.space_group_name_H-M   'P 1'
#
loop_
_entity.id
_entity.type
_entity.pdbx_description
1 polymer ?
#
loop_
_entity_poly.entity_id
_entity_poly.type
_entity_poly.pdbx_seq_one_letter_code
_entity_poly.pdbx_strand_id
1 'polypeptide(L)'
;MSENQFHGYIGTYTKAESKGIYKFLLDTNIGKIKGVELAAHIGSPTYVTISHNNEYLYSVAKDNGLGGIASFSIHNKSGNLYSINMQVLEGASPCYVSVNRENSIVVAANYHKGTVESYLVKKDNGSLNAATVIVEHKGSGLNKERQEKAHAHYMDFTPDEKYVVAVDLGIDKVITYKESDGELIEVARLSVKHGSGPRHLIFHPSAQYAYVMTEFSSEIIVLQYDAQSGSFKEKQYISTLPEDFRKDSYGSAIHISSDGKFVYAANRGHNSIAVFRVNEHNGELAFIETVSTEGDWPRDFSLDPDEKFLIAANERSNTLTLFTRNELTGKLTLVQTGINVPEPVCVKFLHVKK
;
A
#
# COMPACT_ATOMS: atom_id res chain seq x y z
N MET A 1 0.35 22.90 -12.27
CA MET A 1 -0.77 22.38 -11.48
C MET A 1 -1.40 23.57 -10.78
N SER A 2 -2.72 23.73 -10.78
CA SER A 2 -3.33 24.74 -9.91
C SER A 2 -3.12 24.29 -8.46
N GLU A 3 -2.88 25.20 -7.53
CA GLU A 3 -2.48 24.89 -6.15
C GLU A 3 -3.48 24.00 -5.39
N ASN A 4 -4.70 23.80 -5.92
CA ASN A 4 -5.80 23.09 -5.28
C ASN A 4 -6.33 21.91 -6.11
N GLN A 5 -5.51 21.37 -7.01
CA GLN A 5 -5.88 20.22 -7.85
C GLN A 5 -4.80 19.15 -7.82
N PHE A 6 -5.18 17.99 -7.30
CA PHE A 6 -4.30 16.82 -7.20
C PHE A 6 -4.78 15.72 -8.13
N HIS A 7 -3.87 15.24 -8.98
CA HIS A 7 -4.11 14.11 -9.86
C HIS A 7 -3.62 12.83 -9.22
N GLY A 8 -4.30 11.73 -9.51
CA GLY A 8 -3.88 10.41 -9.04
C GLY A 8 -4.38 9.28 -9.92
N TYR A 9 -4.02 8.08 -9.51
CA TYR A 9 -4.32 6.82 -10.17
C TYR A 9 -4.98 5.85 -9.21
N ILE A 10 -5.82 4.97 -9.77
CA ILE A 10 -6.52 3.92 -9.07
C ILE A 10 -6.17 2.58 -9.71
N GLY A 11 -5.53 1.72 -8.93
CA GLY A 11 -5.36 0.32 -9.27
C GLY A 11 -6.64 -0.46 -8.97
N THR A 12 -6.93 -1.47 -9.79
CA THR A 12 -8.19 -2.24 -9.71
C THR A 12 -7.92 -3.73 -9.85
N TYR A 13 -8.88 -4.55 -9.43
CA TYR A 13 -9.06 -5.86 -10.09
C TYR A 13 -9.64 -5.65 -11.49
N THR A 14 -9.60 -6.68 -12.33
CA THR A 14 -10.25 -6.68 -13.66
C THR A 14 -11.04 -7.98 -13.84
N LYS A 15 -11.82 -8.35 -12.82
CA LYS A 15 -12.59 -9.61 -12.81
C LYS A 15 -13.96 -9.42 -13.47
N ALA A 16 -14.48 -8.20 -13.49
CA ALA A 16 -15.76 -7.86 -14.05
C ALA A 16 -15.66 -6.63 -14.98
N GLU A 17 -16.06 -5.45 -14.52
CA GLU A 17 -16.23 -4.26 -15.37
C GLU A 17 -14.94 -3.48 -15.59
N SER A 18 -13.97 -3.60 -14.67
CA SER A 18 -12.75 -2.82 -14.78
C SER A 18 -11.87 -3.28 -15.94
N LYS A 19 -11.24 -2.30 -16.60
CA LYS A 19 -10.37 -2.50 -17.77
C LYS A 19 -8.88 -2.29 -17.46
N GLY A 20 -8.52 -1.86 -16.25
CA GLY A 20 -7.14 -1.58 -15.87
C GLY A 20 -7.02 -0.41 -14.89
N ILE A 21 -6.04 0.46 -15.12
CA ILE A 21 -5.73 1.58 -14.23
C ILE A 21 -6.62 2.77 -14.58
N TYR A 22 -7.25 3.37 -13.58
CA TYR A 22 -8.02 4.61 -13.74
C TYR A 22 -7.20 5.80 -13.24
N LYS A 23 -7.50 7.00 -13.73
CA LYS A 23 -7.00 8.27 -13.20
C LYS A 23 -8.15 9.06 -12.60
N PHE A 24 -7.84 9.98 -11.71
CA PHE A 24 -8.81 10.90 -11.12
C PHE A 24 -8.19 12.27 -10.84
N LEU A 25 -9.05 13.26 -10.59
CA LEU A 25 -8.70 14.59 -10.12
C LEU A 25 -9.44 14.89 -8.83
N LEU A 26 -8.71 15.22 -7.76
CA LEU A 26 -9.24 15.82 -6.55
C LEU A 26 -9.14 17.35 -6.64
N ASP A 27 -10.28 18.02 -6.54
CA ASP A 27 -10.40 19.47 -6.45
C ASP A 27 -10.62 19.86 -4.98
N THR A 28 -9.56 20.32 -4.31
CA THR A 28 -9.57 20.56 -2.85
C THR A 28 -10.31 21.84 -2.47
N ASN A 29 -10.50 22.79 -3.40
CA ASN A 29 -11.30 23.99 -3.15
C ASN A 29 -12.76 23.66 -2.83
N ILE A 30 -13.32 22.69 -3.54
CA ILE A 30 -14.72 22.30 -3.40
C ILE A 30 -14.90 20.92 -2.76
N GLY A 31 -13.80 20.24 -2.42
CA GLY A 31 -13.80 18.89 -1.85
C GLY A 31 -14.49 17.87 -2.74
N LYS A 32 -14.04 17.70 -3.99
CA LYS A 32 -14.71 16.78 -4.93
C LYS A 32 -13.72 16.00 -5.79
N ILE A 33 -13.96 14.69 -5.91
CA ILE A 33 -13.30 13.86 -6.94
C ILE A 33 -14.09 13.96 -8.25
N LYS A 34 -13.37 14.19 -9.34
CA LYS A 34 -13.89 14.29 -10.71
C LYS A 34 -13.00 13.51 -11.67
N GLY A 35 -13.49 13.31 -12.89
CA GLY A 35 -12.67 12.80 -14.00
C GLY A 35 -12.11 11.40 -13.75
N VAL A 36 -12.91 10.52 -13.12
CA VAL A 36 -12.59 9.10 -13.04
C VAL A 36 -12.68 8.52 -14.44
N GLU A 37 -11.53 8.26 -15.04
CA GLU A 37 -11.41 7.81 -16.43
C GLU A 37 -10.36 6.72 -16.54
N LEU A 38 -10.50 5.83 -17.52
CA LEU A 38 -9.48 4.81 -17.80
C LEU A 38 -8.18 5.49 -18.25
N ALA A 39 -7.08 5.19 -17.58
CA ALA A 39 -5.75 5.70 -17.88
C ALA A 39 -4.91 4.72 -18.72
N ALA A 40 -5.05 3.41 -18.47
CA ALA A 40 -4.45 2.34 -19.27
C ALA A 40 -5.23 1.02 -19.17
N HIS A 41 -5.24 0.27 -20.27
CA HIS A 41 -5.69 -1.13 -20.28
C HIS A 41 -4.58 -2.04 -19.77
N ILE A 42 -4.87 -2.83 -18.74
CA ILE A 42 -3.95 -3.85 -18.20
C ILE A 42 -4.73 -4.82 -17.31
N GLY A 43 -4.31 -6.10 -17.28
CA GLY A 43 -4.93 -7.11 -16.43
C GLY A 43 -4.55 -6.94 -14.96
N SER A 44 -5.58 -6.82 -14.11
CA SER A 44 -5.51 -6.82 -12.64
C SER A 44 -4.36 -5.99 -12.02
N PRO A 45 -4.26 -4.67 -12.31
CA PRO A 45 -3.27 -3.78 -11.72
C PRO A 45 -3.61 -3.43 -10.27
N THR A 46 -3.65 -4.44 -9.40
CA THR A 46 -4.17 -4.35 -8.03
C THR A 46 -3.36 -3.48 -7.09
N TYR A 47 -2.13 -3.12 -7.47
CA TYR A 47 -1.32 -2.13 -6.78
C TYR A 47 -0.49 -1.36 -7.81
N VAL A 48 -0.32 -0.05 -7.56
CA VAL A 48 0.48 0.84 -8.40
C VAL A 48 1.41 1.68 -7.52
N THR A 49 2.52 2.12 -8.09
CA THR A 49 3.40 3.12 -7.48
C THR A 49 3.88 4.11 -8.54
N ILE A 50 4.19 5.33 -8.11
CA ILE A 50 4.58 6.44 -8.98
C ILE A 50 6.03 6.79 -8.65
N SER A 51 6.87 6.83 -9.70
CA SER A 51 8.23 7.33 -9.60
C SER A 51 8.28 8.73 -8.97
N HIS A 52 9.30 9.02 -8.18
CA HIS A 52 9.42 10.27 -7.42
C HIS A 52 9.51 11.53 -8.31
N ASN A 53 9.84 11.38 -9.58
CA ASN A 53 9.85 12.47 -10.56
C ASN A 53 8.50 12.63 -11.31
N ASN A 54 7.50 11.79 -11.03
CA ASN A 54 6.20 11.69 -11.72
C ASN A 54 6.28 11.36 -13.23
N GLU A 55 7.38 10.81 -13.72
CA GLU A 55 7.51 10.49 -15.14
C GLU A 55 7.00 9.08 -15.47
N TYR A 56 7.03 8.18 -14.49
CA TYR A 56 6.69 6.77 -14.64
C TYR A 56 5.73 6.28 -13.57
N LEU A 57 4.90 5.31 -13.95
CA LEU A 57 4.07 4.50 -13.06
C LEU A 57 4.44 3.02 -13.24
N TYR A 58 4.62 2.33 -12.12
CA TYR A 58 4.81 0.88 -12.10
C TYR A 58 3.57 0.22 -11.50
N SER A 59 3.08 -0.84 -12.13
CA SER A 59 1.90 -1.55 -11.67
C SER A 59 2.14 -3.05 -11.57
N VAL A 60 1.45 -3.70 -10.65
CA VAL A 60 1.17 -5.13 -10.78
C VAL A 60 0.55 -5.39 -12.17
N ALA A 61 0.92 -6.52 -12.76
CA ALA A 61 0.45 -6.93 -14.08
C ALA A 61 0.08 -8.41 -14.07
N LYS A 62 -1.00 -8.73 -14.77
CA LYS A 62 -1.40 -10.09 -15.12
C LYS A 62 -1.67 -10.17 -16.61
N ASP A 63 -1.08 -11.15 -17.27
CA ASP A 63 -1.25 -11.40 -18.71
C ASP A 63 -1.31 -12.90 -18.99
N ASN A 64 -2.47 -13.42 -19.36
CA ASN A 64 -2.65 -14.81 -19.84
C ASN A 64 -1.98 -15.92 -18.99
N GLY A 65 -2.10 -15.85 -17.66
CA GLY A 65 -1.51 -16.83 -16.74
C GLY A 65 -0.06 -16.50 -16.31
N LEU A 66 0.49 -15.41 -16.84
CA LEU A 66 1.72 -14.79 -16.39
C LEU A 66 1.41 -13.64 -15.42
N GLY A 67 2.33 -13.40 -14.50
CA GLY A 67 2.23 -12.38 -13.46
C GLY A 67 3.57 -11.67 -13.23
N GLY A 68 3.53 -10.38 -12.94
CA GLY A 68 4.73 -9.56 -12.75
C GLY A 68 4.42 -8.08 -12.67
N ILE A 69 5.33 -7.24 -13.18
CA ILE A 69 5.24 -5.77 -13.10
C ILE A 69 5.25 -5.16 -14.50
N ALA A 70 4.39 -4.16 -14.73
CA ALA A 70 4.38 -3.33 -15.92
C ALA A 70 4.89 -1.92 -15.61
N SER A 71 5.55 -1.30 -16.60
CA SER A 71 6.02 0.08 -16.56
C SER A 71 5.26 0.92 -17.59
N PHE A 72 4.84 2.11 -17.18
CA PHE A 72 4.15 3.10 -17.99
C PHE A 72 4.82 4.46 -17.88
N SER A 73 4.86 5.21 -18.98
CA SER A 73 5.14 6.64 -18.95
C SER A 73 3.87 7.43 -18.65
N ILE A 74 3.99 8.47 -17.84
CA ILE A 74 2.90 9.37 -17.48
C ILE A 74 2.89 10.55 -18.44
N HIS A 75 1.77 10.75 -19.14
CA HIS A 75 1.63 11.92 -20.00
C HIS A 75 1.37 13.19 -19.18
N ASN A 76 2.36 14.08 -19.14
CA ASN A 76 2.39 15.31 -18.32
C ASN A 76 1.13 16.20 -18.33
N LYS A 77 0.33 16.16 -19.40
CA LYS A 77 -0.90 16.99 -19.52
C LYS A 77 -2.18 16.22 -19.25
N SER A 78 -2.32 15.02 -19.80
CA SER A 78 -3.60 14.29 -19.73
C SER A 78 -3.65 13.29 -18.58
N GLY A 79 -2.50 12.94 -17.99
CA GLY A 79 -2.38 11.86 -17.02
C GLY A 79 -2.60 10.47 -17.63
N ASN A 80 -2.74 10.34 -18.96
CA ASN A 80 -2.82 9.02 -19.60
C ASN A 80 -1.51 8.26 -19.42
N LEU A 81 -1.61 6.93 -19.36
CA LEU A 81 -0.48 6.04 -19.18
C LEU A 81 -0.17 5.36 -20.51
N TYR A 82 1.07 5.48 -20.98
CA TYR A 82 1.55 4.80 -22.17
C TYR A 82 2.49 3.67 -21.77
N SER A 83 2.12 2.44 -22.16
CA SER A 83 2.91 1.24 -21.85
C SER A 83 4.33 1.37 -22.39
N ILE A 84 5.32 1.06 -21.54
CA ILE A 84 6.74 1.00 -21.90
C ILE A 84 7.13 -0.46 -22.10
N ASN A 85 7.04 -1.25 -21.03
CA ASN A 85 7.25 -2.69 -21.08
C ASN A 85 6.57 -3.41 -19.90
N MET A 86 6.62 -4.73 -19.94
CA MET A 86 6.11 -5.60 -18.90
C MET A 86 7.12 -6.72 -18.66
N GLN A 87 7.38 -7.02 -17.39
CA GLN A 87 8.25 -8.11 -16.93
C GLN A 87 7.40 -9.08 -16.14
N VAL A 88 7.08 -10.21 -16.77
CA VAL A 88 6.18 -11.23 -16.23
C VAL A 88 6.83 -12.60 -16.25
N LEU A 89 6.46 -13.43 -15.30
CA LEU A 89 6.84 -14.83 -15.18
C LEU A 89 5.59 -15.70 -15.10
N GLU A 90 5.74 -17.00 -15.35
CA GLU A 90 4.64 -17.94 -15.19
C GLU A 90 4.08 -17.93 -13.76
N GLY A 91 2.75 -17.94 -13.66
CA GLY A 91 2.03 -18.03 -12.42
C GLY A 91 1.37 -16.71 -11.99
N ALA A 92 1.11 -16.62 -10.69
CA ALA A 92 0.33 -15.52 -10.12
C ALA A 92 1.08 -14.19 -10.13
N SER A 93 0.34 -13.10 -10.33
CA SER A 93 0.87 -11.73 -10.24
C SER A 93 1.22 -11.33 -8.80
N PRO A 94 2.17 -10.41 -8.60
CA PRO A 94 2.41 -9.76 -7.33
C PRO A 94 1.15 -9.05 -6.79
N CYS A 95 1.21 -8.61 -5.54
CA CYS A 95 0.12 -7.90 -4.85
C CYS A 95 0.53 -6.53 -4.28
N TYR A 96 1.82 -6.19 -4.34
CA TYR A 96 2.39 -4.91 -3.91
C TYR A 96 3.57 -4.57 -4.81
N VAL A 97 3.79 -3.28 -5.06
CA VAL A 97 4.93 -2.76 -5.81
C VAL A 97 5.34 -1.40 -5.25
N SER A 98 6.64 -1.16 -5.12
CA SER A 98 7.23 0.12 -4.70
C SER A 98 8.49 0.44 -5.51
N VAL A 99 8.94 1.68 -5.46
CA VAL A 99 10.12 2.18 -6.18
C VAL A 99 10.94 3.04 -5.23
N ASN A 100 12.26 2.94 -5.31
CA ASN A 100 13.16 3.72 -4.46
C ASN A 100 13.23 5.20 -4.90
N ARG A 101 13.78 6.06 -4.03
CA ARG A 101 13.89 7.50 -4.20
C ARG A 101 14.58 7.91 -5.50
N GLU A 102 15.61 7.18 -5.89
CA GLU A 102 16.39 7.41 -7.12
C GLU A 102 15.72 6.87 -8.39
N ASN A 103 14.55 6.25 -8.28
CA ASN A 103 13.82 5.61 -9.39
C ASN A 103 14.66 4.59 -10.16
N SER A 104 15.54 3.87 -9.47
CA SER A 104 16.49 2.92 -10.05
C SER A 104 16.14 1.46 -9.76
N ILE A 105 15.36 1.21 -8.70
CA ILE A 105 14.99 -0.13 -8.26
C ILE A 105 13.49 -0.14 -7.96
N VAL A 106 12.80 -1.13 -8.53
CA VAL A 106 11.42 -1.49 -8.19
C VAL A 106 11.43 -2.80 -7.42
N VAL A 107 10.65 -2.88 -6.36
CA VAL A 107 10.49 -4.12 -5.57
C VAL A 107 9.02 -4.52 -5.49
N ALA A 108 8.76 -5.82 -5.35
CA ALA A 108 7.42 -6.36 -5.34
C ALA A 108 7.26 -7.54 -4.39
N ALA A 109 6.04 -7.72 -3.86
CA ALA A 109 5.68 -8.87 -3.03
C ALA A 109 4.61 -9.71 -3.73
N ASN A 110 4.80 -11.02 -3.78
CA ASN A 110 3.89 -11.96 -4.41
C ASN A 110 3.21 -12.87 -3.40
N TYR A 111 1.92 -12.57 -3.16
CA TYR A 111 1.09 -13.28 -2.19
C TYR A 111 0.98 -14.77 -2.49
N HIS A 112 0.69 -15.16 -3.73
CA HIS A 112 0.38 -16.54 -4.06
C HIS A 112 1.65 -17.41 -4.20
N LYS A 113 2.77 -16.81 -4.61
CA LYS A 113 4.06 -17.49 -4.73
C LYS A 113 4.85 -17.51 -3.42
N GLY A 114 4.53 -16.63 -2.46
CA GLY A 114 5.33 -16.48 -1.24
C GLY A 114 6.72 -15.91 -1.54
N THR A 115 6.82 -15.06 -2.56
CA THR A 115 8.11 -14.51 -3.03
C THR A 115 8.17 -13.01 -2.89
N VAL A 116 9.39 -12.50 -2.76
CA VAL A 116 9.72 -11.10 -2.91
C VAL A 116 10.72 -10.90 -4.04
N GLU A 117 10.58 -9.81 -4.78
CA GLU A 117 11.19 -9.64 -6.09
C GLU A 117 11.79 -8.24 -6.25
N SER A 118 12.93 -8.13 -6.95
CA SER A 118 13.58 -6.85 -7.26
C SER A 118 13.85 -6.72 -8.77
N TYR A 119 13.69 -5.51 -9.29
CA TYR A 119 13.79 -5.16 -10.71
C TYR A 119 14.63 -3.89 -10.86
N LEU A 120 15.63 -3.92 -11.75
CA LEU A 120 16.37 -2.71 -12.13
C LEU A 120 15.57 -1.88 -13.14
N VAL A 121 15.52 -0.58 -12.90
CA VAL A 121 14.91 0.41 -13.80
C VAL A 121 15.98 0.97 -14.73
N LYS A 122 15.71 0.99 -16.03
CA LYS A 122 16.56 1.68 -17.00
C LYS A 122 16.33 3.18 -16.92
N LYS A 123 17.39 3.93 -16.58
CA LYS A 123 17.34 5.38 -16.33
C LYS A 123 16.92 6.23 -17.53
N ASP A 124 17.04 5.71 -18.75
CA ASP A 124 16.75 6.44 -19.98
C ASP A 124 15.25 6.53 -20.29
N ASN A 125 14.47 5.50 -19.93
CA ASN A 125 13.08 5.40 -20.33
C ASN A 125 12.14 4.80 -19.28
N GLY A 126 12.62 4.50 -18.07
CA GLY A 126 11.82 3.94 -16.99
C GLY A 126 11.39 2.48 -17.19
N SER A 127 11.87 1.79 -18.24
CA SER A 127 11.58 0.37 -18.47
C SER A 127 12.24 -0.52 -17.42
N LEU A 128 11.65 -1.68 -17.17
CA LEU A 128 12.18 -2.67 -16.23
C LEU A 128 13.04 -3.71 -16.94
N ASN A 129 14.19 -4.06 -16.36
CA ASN A 129 14.86 -5.32 -16.66
C ASN A 129 14.06 -6.50 -16.08
N ALA A 130 14.32 -7.72 -16.55
CA ALA A 130 13.81 -8.92 -15.88
C ALA A 130 14.19 -8.92 -14.40
N ALA A 131 13.37 -9.56 -13.56
CA ALA A 131 13.61 -9.66 -12.12
C ALA A 131 15.05 -10.12 -11.86
N THR A 132 15.82 -9.30 -11.15
CA THR A 132 17.21 -9.58 -10.83
C THR A 132 17.34 -10.48 -9.61
N VAL A 133 16.39 -10.39 -8.69
CA VAL A 133 16.33 -11.19 -7.46
C VAL A 133 14.92 -11.68 -7.24
N ILE A 134 14.77 -12.97 -6.91
CA ILE A 134 13.53 -13.58 -6.43
C ILE A 134 13.87 -14.40 -5.20
N VAL A 135 13.38 -13.98 -4.04
CA VAL A 135 13.55 -14.72 -2.78
C VAL A 135 12.25 -15.42 -2.44
N GLU A 136 12.30 -16.74 -2.28
CA GLU A 136 11.17 -17.55 -1.81
C GLU A 136 11.19 -17.65 -0.29
N HIS A 137 10.08 -17.26 0.34
CA HIS A 137 9.86 -17.49 1.76
C HIS A 137 9.30 -18.90 2.00
N LYS A 138 9.69 -19.50 3.12
CA LYS A 138 9.24 -20.86 3.52
C LYS A 138 8.69 -20.86 4.93
N GLY A 139 7.68 -21.68 5.14
CA GLY A 139 6.98 -21.86 6.42
C GLY A 139 5.47 -21.82 6.23
N SER A 140 4.74 -21.89 7.34
CA SER A 140 3.29 -21.81 7.43
C SER A 140 2.90 -21.23 8.80
N GLY A 141 1.63 -20.86 8.94
CA GLY A 141 1.06 -20.25 10.13
C GLY A 141 -0.06 -21.07 10.78
N LEU A 142 -0.80 -20.41 11.66
CA LEU A 142 -1.86 -21.04 12.46
C LEU A 142 -3.09 -21.38 11.60
N ASN A 143 -3.49 -20.45 10.74
CA ASN A 143 -4.68 -20.60 9.90
C ASN A 143 -4.40 -21.57 8.73
N LYS A 144 -4.99 -22.76 8.76
CA LYS A 144 -4.73 -23.81 7.76
C LYS A 144 -5.21 -23.50 6.34
N GLU A 145 -6.09 -22.51 6.17
CA GLU A 145 -6.64 -22.13 4.86
C GLU A 145 -5.96 -20.90 4.26
N ARG A 146 -5.44 -20.02 5.13
CA ARG A 146 -4.90 -18.70 4.74
C ARG A 146 -3.41 -18.51 5.06
N GLN A 147 -2.83 -19.46 5.79
CA GLN A 147 -1.44 -19.53 6.21
C GLN A 147 -0.89 -20.94 5.99
N GLU A 148 -1.39 -21.65 4.98
CA GLU A 148 -0.92 -22.99 4.60
C GLU A 148 0.55 -22.96 4.12
N LYS A 149 1.00 -21.80 3.66
CA LYS A 149 2.37 -21.51 3.24
C LYS A 149 2.68 -20.01 3.41
N ALA A 150 3.84 -19.59 2.93
CA ALA A 150 4.22 -18.19 2.87
C ALA A 150 3.38 -17.37 1.87
N HIS A 151 3.07 -16.14 2.28
CA HIS A 151 2.28 -15.17 1.54
C HIS A 151 2.83 -13.76 1.76
N ALA A 152 3.91 -13.41 1.06
CA ALA A 152 4.45 -12.06 1.07
C ALA A 152 3.40 -11.06 0.57
N HIS A 153 3.08 -10.06 1.38
CA HIS A 153 2.03 -9.08 1.09
C HIS A 153 2.56 -7.64 0.95
N TYR A 154 3.78 -7.37 1.41
CA TYR A 154 4.39 -6.05 1.33
C TYR A 154 5.89 -6.17 1.09
N MET A 155 6.44 -5.24 0.32
CA MET A 155 7.87 -5.04 0.17
C MET A 155 8.17 -3.58 -0.14
N ASP A 156 8.90 -2.90 0.74
CA ASP A 156 9.21 -1.47 0.55
C ASP A 156 10.50 -1.07 1.27
N PHE A 157 11.02 0.09 0.90
CA PHE A 157 12.30 0.58 1.39
C PHE A 157 12.17 1.14 2.81
N THR A 158 13.23 0.95 3.59
CA THR A 158 13.42 1.67 4.85
C THR A 158 13.62 3.17 4.59
N PRO A 159 13.37 4.06 5.57
CA PRO A 159 13.42 5.51 5.34
C PRO A 159 14.76 6.05 4.82
N ASP A 160 15.87 5.37 5.14
CA ASP A 160 17.21 5.69 4.66
C ASP A 160 17.66 4.84 3.46
N GLU A 161 16.77 3.99 2.94
CA GLU A 161 16.95 3.04 1.84
C GLU A 161 18.16 2.10 1.98
N LYS A 162 18.69 1.92 3.21
CA LYS A 162 19.76 0.94 3.44
C LYS A 162 19.26 -0.50 3.37
N TYR A 163 17.97 -0.69 3.60
CA TYR A 163 17.30 -1.98 3.60
C TYR A 163 15.95 -1.93 2.90
N VAL A 164 15.45 -3.11 2.55
CA VAL A 164 14.08 -3.35 2.09
C VAL A 164 13.38 -4.26 3.08
N VAL A 165 12.15 -3.95 3.45
CA VAL A 165 11.35 -4.70 4.43
C VAL A 165 10.24 -5.44 3.72
N ALA A 166 10.20 -6.77 3.90
CA ALA A 166 9.12 -7.62 3.48
C ALA A 166 8.20 -7.96 4.66
N VAL A 167 6.89 -7.99 4.42
CA VAL A 167 5.92 -8.51 5.39
C VAL A 167 5.25 -9.75 4.81
N ASP A 168 5.32 -10.85 5.54
CA ASP A 168 4.76 -12.13 5.14
C ASP A 168 3.60 -12.53 6.06
N LEU A 169 2.40 -12.46 5.48
CA LEU A 169 1.13 -12.78 6.12
C LEU A 169 1.03 -14.27 6.45
N GLY A 170 1.58 -15.13 5.60
CA GLY A 170 1.44 -16.58 5.69
C GLY A 170 2.27 -17.21 6.80
N ILE A 171 3.35 -16.56 7.22
CA ILE A 171 4.28 -17.09 8.23
C ILE A 171 4.44 -16.21 9.47
N ASP A 172 3.61 -15.17 9.59
CA ASP A 172 3.63 -14.20 10.70
C ASP A 172 4.99 -13.52 10.90
N LYS A 173 5.59 -12.98 9.81
CA LYS A 173 6.92 -12.36 9.88
C LYS A 173 7.03 -10.99 9.22
N VAL A 174 7.90 -10.17 9.81
CA VAL A 174 8.51 -9.00 9.18
C VAL A 174 9.99 -9.31 8.97
N ILE A 175 10.46 -9.21 7.73
CA ILE A 175 11.81 -9.62 7.32
C ILE A 175 12.51 -8.43 6.67
N THR A 176 13.75 -8.16 7.06
CA THR A 176 14.55 -7.07 6.51
C THR A 176 15.69 -7.64 5.70
N TYR A 177 15.83 -7.13 4.48
CA TYR A 177 16.87 -7.49 3.53
C TYR A 177 17.79 -6.31 3.28
N LYS A 178 19.08 -6.58 3.11
CA LYS A 178 20.05 -5.65 2.55
C LYS A 178 20.36 -6.08 1.12
N GLU A 179 20.35 -5.14 0.19
CA GLU A 179 20.86 -5.39 -1.15
C GLU A 179 22.40 -5.39 -1.12
N SER A 180 23.01 -6.41 -1.72
CA SER A 180 24.45 -6.53 -1.89
C SER A 180 24.74 -7.35 -3.13
N ASP A 181 25.54 -6.79 -4.05
CA ASP A 181 26.03 -7.46 -5.26
C ASP A 181 24.92 -8.11 -6.12
N GLY A 182 23.75 -7.47 -6.19
CA GLY A 182 22.62 -7.99 -6.95
C GLY A 182 21.86 -9.11 -6.25
N GLU A 183 22.03 -9.28 -4.93
CA GLU A 183 21.28 -10.21 -4.09
C GLU A 183 20.58 -9.48 -2.94
N LEU A 184 19.52 -10.10 -2.39
CA LEU A 184 18.85 -9.65 -1.18
C LEU A 184 19.24 -10.57 -0.02
N ILE A 185 20.09 -10.07 0.87
CA ILE A 185 20.60 -10.80 2.03
C ILE A 185 19.71 -10.47 3.24
N GLU A 186 19.11 -11.49 3.86
CA GLU A 186 18.34 -11.31 5.09
C GLU A 186 19.26 -10.87 6.23
N VAL A 187 18.98 -9.73 6.85
CA VAL A 187 19.76 -9.15 7.95
C VAL A 187 19.03 -9.18 9.28
N ALA A 188 17.69 -9.18 9.25
CA ALA A 188 16.87 -9.25 10.44
C ALA A 188 15.51 -9.89 10.14
N ARG A 189 14.91 -10.48 11.17
CA ARG A 189 13.59 -11.09 11.12
C ARG A 189 12.91 -10.97 12.46
N LEU A 190 11.66 -10.52 12.44
CA LEU A 190 10.77 -10.51 13.59
C LEU A 190 9.61 -11.48 13.33
N SER A 191 9.38 -12.41 14.25
CA SER A 191 8.14 -13.20 14.30
C SER A 191 7.13 -12.46 15.15
N VAL A 192 5.93 -12.21 14.60
CA VAL A 192 4.84 -11.57 15.35
C VAL A 192 3.94 -12.63 16.00
N LYS A 193 3.00 -12.19 16.87
CA LYS A 193 1.97 -13.08 17.43
C LYS A 193 1.40 -14.04 16.37
N HIS A 194 1.43 -15.33 16.67
CA HIS A 194 1.02 -16.37 15.74
C HIS A 194 -0.46 -16.25 15.35
N GLY A 195 -0.76 -16.35 14.06
CA GLY A 195 -2.10 -16.19 13.52
C GLY A 195 -2.54 -14.74 13.29
N SER A 196 -1.65 -13.75 13.46
CA SER A 196 -2.00 -12.34 13.24
C SER A 196 -2.17 -12.02 11.75
N GLY A 197 -1.33 -12.61 10.90
CA GLY A 197 -1.30 -12.32 9.46
C GLY A 197 -0.87 -10.87 9.17
N PRO A 198 0.36 -10.45 9.48
CA PRO A 198 0.84 -9.09 9.21
C PRO A 198 0.77 -8.80 7.69
N ARG A 199 0.36 -7.59 7.31
CA ARG A 199 -0.04 -7.27 5.93
C ARG A 199 0.75 -6.13 5.31
N HIS A 200 0.53 -4.90 5.76
CA HIS A 200 1.21 -3.69 5.27
C HIS A 200 1.96 -3.02 6.42
N LEU A 201 3.07 -2.35 6.10
CA LEU A 201 3.89 -1.60 7.04
C LEU A 201 3.98 -0.13 6.61
N ILE A 202 4.03 0.79 7.58
CA ILE A 202 4.37 2.18 7.34
C ILE A 202 5.34 2.69 8.41
N PHE A 203 6.38 3.41 8.00
CA PHE A 203 7.32 4.04 8.93
C PHE A 203 6.79 5.36 9.46
N HIS A 204 7.08 5.66 10.73
CA HIS A 204 6.94 7.01 11.27
C HIS A 204 7.97 7.95 10.60
N PRO A 205 7.63 9.22 10.29
CA PRO A 205 8.55 10.17 9.65
C PRO A 205 9.89 10.38 10.39
N SER A 206 9.92 10.18 11.71
CA SER A 206 11.17 10.20 12.50
C SER A 206 12.11 9.01 12.27
N ALA A 207 11.68 8.01 11.50
CA ALA A 207 12.38 6.76 11.21
C ALA A 207 12.73 5.90 12.44
N GLN A 208 12.15 6.17 13.62
CA GLN A 208 12.40 5.37 14.84
C GLN A 208 11.34 4.31 15.10
N TYR A 209 10.19 4.42 14.44
CA TYR A 209 9.04 3.53 14.63
C TYR A 209 8.46 3.09 13.30
N ALA A 210 7.82 1.92 13.31
CA ALA A 210 7.01 1.43 12.21
C ALA A 210 5.70 0.84 12.75
N TYR A 211 4.67 0.86 11.91
CA TYR A 211 3.33 0.38 12.23
C TYR A 211 2.94 -0.69 11.22
N VAL A 212 2.56 -1.87 11.71
CA VAL A 212 2.15 -3.00 10.87
C VAL A 212 0.68 -3.28 11.06
N MET A 213 -0.10 -3.23 9.99
CA MET A 213 -1.49 -3.68 10.02
C MET A 213 -1.53 -5.20 9.91
N THR A 214 -2.32 -5.86 10.76
CA THR A 214 -2.56 -7.30 10.69
C THR A 214 -3.90 -7.59 10.01
N GLU A 215 -3.90 -8.52 9.06
CA GLU A 215 -5.09 -8.90 8.32
C GLU A 215 -6.04 -9.71 9.19
N PHE A 216 -5.57 -10.73 9.91
CA PHE A 216 -6.47 -11.66 10.60
C PHE A 216 -6.89 -11.17 11.97
N SER A 217 -5.97 -10.56 12.73
CA SER A 217 -6.31 -10.09 14.08
C SER A 217 -6.94 -8.69 14.11
N SER A 218 -6.94 -7.94 13.00
CA SER A 218 -7.42 -6.55 12.94
C SER A 218 -6.78 -5.70 14.05
N GLU A 219 -5.45 -5.76 14.14
CA GLU A 219 -4.64 -5.00 15.07
C GLU A 219 -3.57 -4.20 14.32
N ILE A 220 -3.09 -3.11 14.93
CA ILE A 220 -1.84 -2.48 14.57
C ILE A 220 -0.77 -2.95 15.55
N ILE A 221 0.37 -3.39 15.01
CA ILE A 221 1.59 -3.66 15.76
C ILE A 221 2.46 -2.43 15.69
N VAL A 222 2.78 -1.84 16.84
CA VAL A 222 3.77 -0.77 16.95
C VAL A 222 5.14 -1.40 17.15
N LEU A 223 6.08 -1.04 16.27
CA LEU A 223 7.45 -1.53 16.27
C LEU A 223 8.42 -0.38 16.51
N GLN A 224 9.44 -0.61 17.33
CA GLN A 224 10.67 0.19 17.34
C GLN A 224 11.59 -0.33 16.23
N TYR A 225 12.16 0.58 15.44
CA TYR A 225 13.09 0.25 14.36
C TYR A 225 14.52 0.64 14.74
N ASP A 226 15.46 -0.26 14.48
CA ASP A 226 16.90 -0.01 14.58
C ASP A 226 17.51 0.11 13.18
N ALA A 227 17.85 1.34 12.78
CA ALA A 227 18.42 1.65 11.47
C ALA A 227 19.86 1.16 11.27
N GLN A 228 20.56 0.70 12.31
CA GLN A 228 21.91 0.12 12.16
C GLN A 228 21.87 -1.36 11.81
N SER A 229 20.91 -2.09 12.37
CA SER A 229 20.76 -3.54 12.16
C SER A 229 19.64 -3.90 11.18
N GLY A 230 18.73 -2.96 10.90
CA GLY A 230 17.50 -3.23 10.16
C GLY A 230 16.46 -4.01 10.97
N SER A 231 16.66 -4.18 12.28
CA SER A 231 15.80 -5.01 13.13
C SER A 231 14.63 -4.23 13.71
N PHE A 232 13.61 -4.98 14.14
CA PHE A 232 12.41 -4.44 14.78
C PHE A 232 12.19 -5.07 16.15
N LYS A 233 11.62 -4.28 17.06
CA LYS A 233 11.16 -4.75 18.38
C LYS A 233 9.71 -4.34 18.61
N GLU A 234 8.88 -5.29 19.02
CA GLU A 234 7.46 -5.04 19.35
C GLU A 234 7.32 -4.13 20.58
N LYS A 235 6.35 -3.22 20.52
CA LYS A 235 5.99 -2.32 21.61
C LYS A 235 4.54 -2.46 22.05
N GLN A 236 3.62 -2.49 21.09
CA GLN A 236 2.19 -2.46 21.36
C GLN A 236 1.45 -3.27 20.31
N TYR A 237 0.37 -3.90 20.74
CA TYR A 237 -0.71 -4.35 19.88
C TYR A 237 -1.96 -3.56 20.27
N ILE A 238 -2.66 -3.01 19.28
CA ILE A 238 -3.90 -2.26 19.50
C ILE A 238 -4.92 -2.65 18.45
N SER A 239 -6.15 -2.96 18.88
CA SER A 239 -7.23 -3.32 17.95
C SER A 239 -7.67 -2.11 17.13
N THR A 240 -8.01 -2.34 15.86
CA THR A 240 -8.64 -1.36 14.98
C THR A 240 -10.17 -1.46 14.97
N LEU A 241 -10.74 -2.28 15.85
CA LEU A 241 -12.18 -2.54 15.91
C LEU A 241 -12.78 -2.02 17.22
N PRO A 242 -14.06 -1.63 17.21
CA PRO A 242 -14.81 -1.41 18.45
C PRO A 242 -14.81 -2.66 19.34
N GLU A 243 -14.77 -2.45 20.65
CA GLU A 243 -14.69 -3.53 21.65
C GLU A 243 -15.90 -4.48 21.60
N ASP A 244 -17.04 -4.04 21.07
CA ASP A 244 -18.30 -4.79 20.94
C ASP A 244 -18.50 -5.45 19.56
N PHE A 245 -17.61 -5.24 18.59
CA PHE A 245 -17.71 -5.87 17.28
C PHE A 245 -17.32 -7.36 17.32
N ARG A 246 -18.16 -8.23 16.74
CA ARG A 246 -17.99 -9.70 16.83
C ARG A 246 -18.03 -10.43 15.48
N LYS A 247 -18.18 -9.71 14.37
CA LYS A 247 -18.18 -10.31 13.02
C LYS A 247 -16.77 -10.38 12.48
N ASP A 248 -16.59 -11.10 11.38
CA ASP A 248 -15.31 -11.14 10.67
C ASP A 248 -14.91 -9.75 10.19
N SER A 249 -13.65 -9.40 10.43
CA SER A 249 -13.01 -8.22 9.91
C SER A 249 -11.57 -8.52 9.54
N TYR A 250 -11.13 -7.92 8.44
CA TYR A 250 -9.80 -8.14 7.89
C TYR A 250 -9.08 -6.80 7.65
N GLY A 251 -8.01 -6.56 8.41
CA GLY A 251 -7.17 -5.39 8.23
C GLY A 251 -6.63 -5.25 6.81
N SER A 252 -6.57 -4.03 6.28
CA SER A 252 -6.12 -3.75 4.92
C SER A 252 -4.95 -2.77 4.88
N ALA A 253 -5.20 -1.52 4.50
CA ALA A 253 -4.17 -0.49 4.36
C ALA A 253 -3.92 0.23 5.69
N ILE A 254 -2.71 0.79 5.80
CA ILE A 254 -2.28 1.62 6.92
C ILE A 254 -1.46 2.79 6.38
N HIS A 255 -1.76 3.99 6.86
CA HIS A 255 -1.06 5.22 6.48
C HIS A 255 -0.83 6.09 7.71
N ILE A 256 0.16 6.97 7.63
CA ILE A 256 0.46 7.96 8.65
C ILE A 256 0.49 9.35 8.00
N SER A 257 0.08 10.38 8.74
CA SER A 257 0.28 11.76 8.33
C SER A 257 1.76 12.14 8.31
N SER A 258 2.14 13.06 7.44
CA SER A 258 3.50 13.54 7.20
C SER A 258 4.12 14.22 8.42
N ASP A 259 3.29 14.78 9.31
CA ASP A 259 3.71 15.30 10.61
C ASP A 259 3.94 14.21 11.67
N GLY A 260 3.62 12.95 11.36
CA GLY A 260 3.79 11.79 12.24
C GLY A 260 2.74 11.65 13.33
N LYS A 261 1.74 12.54 13.39
CA LYS A 261 0.84 12.61 14.56
C LYS A 261 -0.32 11.62 14.52
N PHE A 262 -0.72 11.15 13.33
CA PHE A 262 -1.93 10.34 13.18
C PHE A 262 -1.72 9.14 12.28
N VAL A 263 -2.10 7.96 12.77
CA VAL A 263 -2.13 6.71 12.00
C VAL A 263 -3.57 6.35 11.68
N TYR A 264 -3.79 5.92 10.44
CA TYR A 264 -5.06 5.50 9.89
C TYR A 264 -4.95 4.03 9.48
N ALA A 265 -5.96 3.21 9.79
CA ALA A 265 -5.99 1.82 9.40
C ALA A 265 -7.38 1.39 8.93
N ALA A 266 -7.45 0.71 7.79
CA ALA A 266 -8.71 0.27 7.20
C ALA A 266 -9.04 -1.19 7.55
N ASN A 267 -10.33 -1.46 7.71
CA ASN A 267 -10.88 -2.77 8.05
C ASN A 267 -11.95 -3.18 7.04
N ARG A 268 -11.75 -4.32 6.37
CA ARG A 268 -12.74 -4.94 5.47
C ARG A 268 -13.67 -5.82 6.29
N GLY A 269 -14.98 -5.80 6.02
CA GLY A 269 -15.98 -6.49 6.83
C GLY A 269 -16.60 -5.56 7.87
N HIS A 270 -15.80 -4.90 8.72
CA HIS A 270 -16.28 -3.75 9.50
C HIS A 270 -16.54 -2.53 8.60
N ASN A 271 -15.83 -2.43 7.47
CA ASN A 271 -15.98 -1.40 6.44
C ASN A 271 -15.77 0.03 6.98
N SER A 272 -14.59 0.23 7.58
CA SER A 272 -14.25 1.48 8.26
C SER A 272 -12.77 1.82 8.17
N ILE A 273 -12.45 3.06 8.54
CA ILE A 273 -11.10 3.53 8.87
C ILE A 273 -11.05 3.85 10.36
N ALA A 274 -10.14 3.22 11.09
CA ALA A 274 -9.79 3.54 12.47
C ALA A 274 -8.67 4.61 12.48
N VAL A 275 -8.81 5.59 13.37
CA VAL A 275 -7.90 6.73 13.51
C VAL A 275 -7.23 6.67 14.88
N PHE A 276 -5.92 6.84 14.90
CA PHE A 276 -5.10 6.80 16.10
C PHE A 276 -4.21 8.04 16.19
N ARG A 277 -3.99 8.52 17.42
CA ARG A 277 -2.97 9.50 17.74
C ARG A 277 -1.68 8.79 18.09
N VAL A 278 -0.57 9.28 17.55
CA VAL A 278 0.78 8.83 17.91
C VAL A 278 1.24 9.56 19.17
N ASN A 279 1.79 8.81 20.12
CA ASN A 279 2.57 9.37 21.21
C ASN A 279 3.99 9.66 20.70
N GLU A 280 4.34 10.93 20.54
CA GLU A 280 5.61 11.36 19.94
C GLU A 280 6.86 10.89 20.72
N HIS A 281 6.73 10.54 22.00
CA HIS A 281 7.85 10.11 22.83
C HIS A 281 8.18 8.63 22.70
N ASN A 282 7.18 7.80 22.42
CA ASN A 282 7.36 6.34 22.42
C ASN A 282 6.76 5.64 21.19
N GLY A 283 6.12 6.35 20.28
CA GLY A 283 5.50 5.81 19.07
C GLY A 283 4.23 4.98 19.33
N GLU A 284 3.75 4.85 20.57
CA GLU A 284 2.53 4.10 20.85
C GLU A 284 1.30 4.84 20.32
N LEU A 285 0.25 4.08 20.02
CA LEU A 285 -0.99 4.55 19.46
C LEU A 285 -2.09 4.63 20.51
N ALA A 286 -2.85 5.73 20.48
CA ALA A 286 -4.08 5.91 21.23
C ALA A 286 -5.25 6.06 20.26
N PHE A 287 -6.30 5.27 20.43
CA PHE A 287 -7.50 5.33 19.60
C PHE A 287 -8.18 6.70 19.69
N ILE A 288 -8.68 7.20 18.55
CA ILE A 288 -9.46 8.44 18.45
C ILE A 288 -10.90 8.15 18.05
N GLU A 289 -11.08 7.52 16.90
CA GLU A 289 -12.39 7.21 16.34
C GLU A 289 -12.31 6.13 15.26
N THR A 290 -13.48 5.63 14.88
CA THR A 290 -13.67 4.77 13.72
C THR A 290 -14.75 5.40 12.86
N VAL A 291 -14.50 5.53 11.55
CA VAL A 291 -15.42 6.15 10.59
C VAL A 291 -15.77 5.15 9.51
N SER A 292 -17.07 5.01 9.17
CA SER A 292 -17.49 4.15 8.05
C SER A 292 -16.92 4.67 6.73
N THR A 293 -16.54 3.76 5.84
CA THR A 293 -16.16 4.13 4.47
C THR A 293 -17.35 4.31 3.53
N GLU A 294 -18.59 4.16 4.01
CA GLU A 294 -19.83 4.29 3.23
C GLU A 294 -19.84 3.41 1.97
N GLY A 295 -19.14 2.28 2.03
CA GLY A 295 -19.00 1.29 0.98
C GLY A 295 -18.56 -0.05 1.53
N ASP A 296 -18.38 -1.03 0.65
CA ASP A 296 -18.00 -2.39 1.05
C ASP A 296 -16.56 -2.72 0.67
N TRP A 297 -15.85 -3.30 1.63
CA TRP A 297 -14.50 -3.85 1.48
C TRP A 297 -13.42 -2.79 1.18
N PRO A 298 -13.19 -1.80 2.07
CA PRO A 298 -12.14 -0.79 1.89
C PRO A 298 -10.76 -1.44 1.86
N ARG A 299 -10.21 -1.61 0.66
CA ARG A 299 -8.97 -2.37 0.44
C ARG A 299 -7.72 -1.51 0.48
N ASP A 300 -7.87 -0.24 0.11
CA ASP A 300 -6.82 0.76 0.21
C ASP A 300 -7.45 2.13 0.46
N PHE A 301 -6.64 3.06 0.94
CA PHE A 301 -7.02 4.47 1.02
C PHE A 301 -5.75 5.32 0.92
N SER A 302 -5.88 6.62 0.69
CA SER A 302 -4.71 7.51 0.60
C SER A 302 -5.06 8.91 1.09
N LEU A 303 -4.12 9.55 1.78
CA LEU A 303 -4.19 10.98 2.04
C LEU A 303 -3.82 11.73 0.76
N ASP A 304 -4.43 12.89 0.53
CA ASP A 304 -3.99 13.78 -0.55
C ASP A 304 -2.62 14.40 -0.22
N PRO A 305 -1.91 14.98 -1.20
CA PRO A 305 -0.57 15.54 -0.98
C PRO A 305 -0.47 16.64 0.10
N ASP A 306 -1.56 17.37 0.33
CA ASP A 306 -1.68 18.39 1.39
C ASP A 306 -2.21 17.82 2.72
N GLU A 307 -2.61 16.54 2.75
CA GLU A 307 -3.19 15.83 3.90
C GLU A 307 -4.43 16.49 4.51
N LYS A 308 -5.19 17.20 3.70
CA LYS A 308 -6.50 17.79 4.04
C LYS A 308 -7.66 16.87 3.72
N PHE A 309 -7.44 15.87 2.87
CA PHE A 309 -8.41 14.90 2.43
C PHE A 309 -7.87 13.48 2.51
N LEU A 310 -8.81 12.53 2.60
CA LEU A 310 -8.53 11.11 2.52
C LEU A 310 -9.53 10.46 1.54
N ILE A 311 -9.03 9.60 0.66
CA ILE A 311 -9.85 8.84 -0.30
C ILE A 311 -9.78 7.36 0.06
N ALA A 312 -10.93 6.74 0.36
CA ALA A 312 -11.07 5.30 0.57
C ALA A 312 -11.54 4.60 -0.72
N ALA A 313 -10.93 3.46 -1.06
CA ALA A 313 -11.32 2.60 -2.19
C ALA A 313 -12.04 1.34 -1.71
N ASN A 314 -13.34 1.25 -1.99
CA ASN A 314 -14.23 0.18 -1.55
C ASN A 314 -14.40 -0.87 -2.66
N GLU A 315 -13.62 -1.95 -2.61
CA GLU A 315 -13.49 -2.97 -3.67
C GLU A 315 -14.85 -3.52 -4.13
N ARG A 316 -15.67 -3.98 -3.18
CA ARG A 316 -16.87 -4.77 -3.48
C ARG A 316 -18.07 -3.93 -3.85
N SER A 317 -18.09 -2.67 -3.40
CA SER A 317 -19.15 -1.73 -3.75
C SER A 317 -18.86 -0.92 -5.03
N ASN A 318 -17.67 -1.04 -5.63
CA ASN A 318 -17.25 -0.27 -6.80
C ASN A 318 -17.32 1.26 -6.57
N THR A 319 -16.89 1.72 -5.40
CA THR A 319 -16.95 3.15 -5.04
C THR A 319 -15.66 3.65 -4.41
N LEU A 320 -15.41 4.96 -4.58
CA LEU A 320 -14.57 5.73 -3.68
C LEU A 320 -15.43 6.55 -2.72
N THR A 321 -14.84 6.84 -1.57
CA THR A 321 -15.38 7.77 -0.57
C THR A 321 -14.33 8.80 -0.19
N LEU A 322 -14.73 10.08 -0.15
CA LEU A 322 -13.87 11.21 0.19
C LEU A 322 -14.23 11.76 1.57
N PHE A 323 -13.19 11.98 2.37
CA PHE A 323 -13.26 12.63 3.67
C PHE A 323 -12.38 13.89 3.68
N THR A 324 -12.78 14.89 4.48
CA THR A 324 -11.85 15.91 4.98
C THR A 324 -11.16 15.37 6.23
N ARG A 325 -9.90 15.76 6.43
CA ARG A 325 -9.10 15.45 7.61
C ARG A 325 -8.90 16.72 8.41
N ASN A 326 -9.17 16.64 9.71
CA ASN A 326 -8.78 17.69 10.65
C ASN A 326 -7.31 17.48 11.06
N GLU A 327 -6.43 18.39 10.65
CA GLU A 327 -4.98 18.28 10.93
C GLU A 327 -4.63 18.28 12.42
N LEU A 328 -5.45 18.91 13.28
CA LEU A 328 -5.18 19.01 14.71
C LEU A 328 -5.65 17.80 15.51
N THR A 329 -6.72 17.14 15.05
CA THR A 329 -7.36 16.03 15.77
C THR A 329 -7.24 14.69 15.06
N GLY A 330 -6.79 14.69 13.80
CA GLY A 330 -6.72 13.52 12.93
C GLY A 330 -8.08 13.06 12.40
N LYS A 331 -9.18 13.61 12.91
CA LYS A 331 -10.53 13.13 12.64
C LYS A 331 -10.95 13.29 11.19
N LEU A 332 -11.82 12.38 10.72
CA LEU A 332 -12.33 12.35 9.36
C LEU A 332 -13.79 12.78 9.32
N THR A 333 -14.13 13.68 8.40
CA THR A 333 -15.51 14.09 8.14
C THR A 333 -15.89 13.78 6.70
N LEU A 334 -16.98 13.06 6.50
CA LEU A 334 -17.45 12.64 5.19
C LEU A 334 -17.78 13.84 4.30
N VAL A 335 -17.36 13.77 3.03
CA VAL A 335 -17.57 14.84 2.03
C VAL A 335 -18.34 14.33 0.82
N GLN A 336 -17.95 13.18 0.28
CA GLN A 336 -18.52 12.63 -0.95
C GLN A 336 -18.51 11.09 -0.89
N THR A 337 -19.61 10.46 -1.27
CA THR A 337 -19.76 9.00 -1.33
C THR A 337 -20.18 8.56 -2.75
N GLY A 338 -20.15 7.25 -3.00
CA GLY A 338 -20.76 6.68 -4.21
C GLY A 338 -20.03 7.04 -5.51
N ILE A 339 -18.73 7.35 -5.43
CA ILE A 339 -17.95 7.77 -6.60
C ILE A 339 -17.57 6.51 -7.37
N ASN A 340 -18.26 6.25 -8.47
CA ASN A 340 -18.13 4.99 -9.20
C ASN A 340 -16.73 4.80 -9.78
N VAL A 341 -16.10 3.68 -9.41
CA VAL A 341 -14.88 3.13 -10.03
C VAL A 341 -15.02 1.62 -9.95
N PRO A 342 -14.84 0.87 -11.04
CA PRO A 342 -15.00 -0.59 -10.98
C PRO A 342 -13.82 -1.22 -10.23
N GLU A 343 -14.13 -2.05 -9.24
CA GLU A 343 -13.22 -2.89 -8.45
C GLU A 343 -11.96 -2.17 -7.89
N PRO A 344 -12.08 -0.99 -7.25
CA PRO A 344 -10.92 -0.18 -6.86
C PRO A 344 -10.23 -0.78 -5.64
N VAL A 345 -8.90 -0.92 -5.71
CA VAL A 345 -8.11 -1.58 -4.65
C VAL A 345 -6.76 -0.93 -4.35
N CYS A 346 -6.40 0.15 -5.04
CA CYS A 346 -5.21 0.94 -4.74
C CYS A 346 -5.43 2.41 -5.12
N VAL A 347 -5.02 3.38 -4.29
CA VAL A 347 -5.10 4.82 -4.60
C VAL A 347 -3.73 5.47 -4.43
N LYS A 348 -3.22 6.14 -5.48
CA LYS A 348 -1.95 6.88 -5.43
C LYS A 348 -2.08 8.25 -6.07
N PHE A 349 -1.57 9.27 -5.39
CA PHE A 349 -1.45 10.62 -5.95
C PHE A 349 -0.11 10.82 -6.65
N LEU A 350 -0.09 11.67 -7.68
CA LEU A 350 1.17 12.25 -8.16
C LEU A 350 1.84 13.03 -7.03
N HIS A 351 3.17 12.98 -6.98
CA HIS A 351 3.97 13.74 -6.02
C HIS A 351 3.85 15.24 -6.31
N VAL A 352 3.73 16.07 -5.26
CA VAL A 352 3.79 17.52 -5.41
C VAL A 352 5.22 17.97 -5.14
N LYS A 353 5.82 18.71 -6.07
CA LYS A 353 7.11 19.36 -5.83
C LYS A 353 6.89 20.46 -4.79
N LYS A 354 7.36 20.23 -3.56
CA LYS A 354 7.40 21.25 -2.51
C LYS A 354 8.52 22.25 -2.77
#